data_AF-K2S6J4-F1
#
_entry.id   AF-K2S6J4-F1
#
_cell.length_a   1.000
_cell.length_b   1.000
_cell.length_c   1.000
_cell.angle_alpha   90.00
_cell.angle_beta   90.00
_cell.angle_gamma   90.00
#
_symmetry.space_group_name_H-M   'P 1'
#
loop_
_entity.id
_entity.type
_entity.pdbx_description
1 polymer ?
#
loop_
_entity_poly.entity_id
_entity_poly.type
_entity_poly.pdbx_seq_one_letter_code
_entity_poly.pdbx_strand_id
1 'polypeptide(L)'
;MPFQQVAHLFSNVVEVTEDYYPPACELRKITNDTIAACDALDGREDGVVSRTDLCKLHYNVTASVGTPYACAASTGSSGPMRKRQVGGGASPAVNGTVSAQAARIAQLIDRGLFDSQGRHAYVSYQLAAGYGDASTTYNSATGHYEASASGIGVQWVNYFLEKTASTSLSLENVTYDALRDWMSPDLADFRQAGDKVIHFHGELDNSVPTAPSVIYHDAVRRTMFPGASYNESVAQPSEFYRLFLVPGAGDCAVNSAQPNGPFPQNVLASVIDWVENGVNPERLNATVISDVATVADKEQRLCSFPLRPLWHGNATMECVYG
;
A
#
# COMPACT_ATOMS: atom_id res chain seq x y z
N MET A 1 2.41 14.38 4.80
CA MET A 1 3.35 14.03 3.70
C MET A 1 4.83 13.84 4.12
N PRO A 2 5.45 14.64 5.02
CA PRO A 2 6.86 14.42 5.40
C PRO A 2 7.07 13.17 6.27
N PHE A 3 6.07 12.80 7.06
CA PHE A 3 6.11 11.60 7.90
C PHE A 3 6.28 10.30 7.08
N GLN A 4 5.61 10.19 5.93
CA GLN A 4 5.74 9.01 5.07
C GLN A 4 7.17 8.82 4.55
N GLN A 5 7.90 9.91 4.32
CA GLN A 5 9.29 9.82 3.86
C GLN A 5 10.18 9.14 4.88
N VAL A 6 10.05 9.51 6.16
CA VAL A 6 10.78 8.86 7.26
C VAL A 6 10.34 7.41 7.45
N ALA A 7 9.05 7.11 7.22
CA ALA A 7 8.51 5.78 7.37
C ALA A 7 9.11 4.75 6.40
N HIS A 8 9.69 5.17 5.27
CA HIS A 8 10.44 4.27 4.37
C HIS A 8 11.68 3.64 5.04
N LEU A 9 12.16 4.20 6.16
CA LEU A 9 13.26 3.62 6.94
C LEU A 9 12.77 2.56 7.93
N PHE A 10 11.45 2.45 8.17
CA PHE A 10 10.89 1.60 9.23
C PHE A 10 11.31 0.14 9.05
N SER A 11 11.19 -0.41 7.84
CA SER A 11 11.59 -1.79 7.55
C SER A 11 13.08 -2.05 7.82
N ASN A 12 13.96 -1.11 7.44
CA ASN A 12 15.39 -1.23 7.73
C ASN A 12 15.69 -1.14 9.24
N VAL A 13 14.96 -0.28 9.96
CA VAL A 13 15.07 -0.20 11.43
C VAL A 13 14.63 -1.51 12.07
N VAL A 14 13.58 -2.17 11.58
CA VAL A 14 13.17 -3.50 12.05
C VAL A 14 14.30 -4.53 11.82
N GLU A 15 14.90 -4.57 10.63
CA GLU A 15 16.02 -5.47 10.30
C GLU A 15 17.22 -5.27 11.24
N VAL A 16 17.63 -4.01 11.46
CA VAL A 16 18.73 -3.65 12.36
C VAL A 16 18.40 -3.98 13.82
N THR A 17 17.16 -3.71 14.25
CA THR A 17 16.74 -3.93 15.65
C THR A 17 16.70 -5.40 16.01
N GLU A 18 16.27 -6.25 15.09
CA GLU A 18 16.21 -7.70 15.28
C GLU A 18 17.52 -8.40 14.89
N ASP A 19 18.54 -7.65 14.46
CA ASP A 19 19.84 -8.13 13.98
C ASP A 19 19.72 -9.27 12.96
N TYR A 20 18.82 -9.09 11.99
CA TYR A 20 18.57 -10.08 10.96
C TYR A 20 18.23 -9.42 9.62
N TYR A 21 18.99 -9.81 8.60
CA TYR A 21 18.97 -9.23 7.28
C TYR A 21 18.58 -10.31 6.25
N PRO A 22 17.28 -10.59 6.08
CA PRO A 22 16.84 -11.65 5.16
C PRO A 22 17.21 -11.31 3.71
N PRO A 23 17.60 -12.29 2.88
CA PRO A 23 17.64 -12.09 1.44
C PRO A 23 16.25 -11.72 0.92
N ALA A 24 16.17 -10.79 -0.02
CA ALA A 24 14.89 -10.34 -0.60
C ALA A 24 14.01 -11.49 -1.13
N CYS A 25 14.63 -12.61 -1.56
CA CYS A 25 13.89 -13.75 -2.06
C CYS A 25 13.20 -14.59 -0.96
N GLU A 26 13.66 -14.53 0.28
CA GLU A 26 12.98 -15.13 1.44
C GLU A 26 11.72 -14.32 1.80
N LEU A 27 11.83 -12.98 1.88
CA LEU A 27 10.66 -12.12 2.11
C LEU A 27 9.65 -12.17 0.95
N ARG A 28 10.13 -12.32 -0.28
CA ARG A 28 9.26 -12.59 -1.44
C ARG A 28 8.54 -13.93 -1.33
N LYS A 29 9.17 -14.95 -0.76
CA LYS A 29 8.50 -16.23 -0.49
C LYS A 29 7.35 -16.06 0.50
N ILE A 30 7.57 -15.32 1.60
CA ILE A 30 6.51 -14.98 2.57
C ILE A 30 5.36 -14.23 1.87
N THR A 31 5.69 -13.28 0.99
CA THR A 31 4.68 -12.54 0.22
C THR A 31 3.85 -13.49 -0.65
N ASN A 32 4.50 -14.39 -1.41
CA ASN A 32 3.82 -15.36 -2.26
C ASN A 32 2.96 -16.35 -1.46
N ASP A 33 3.43 -16.80 -0.30
CA ASP A 33 2.66 -17.68 0.59
C ASP A 33 1.44 -16.98 1.16
N THR A 34 1.59 -15.69 1.51
CA THR A 34 0.47 -14.85 1.94
C THR A 34 -0.56 -14.67 0.83
N ILE A 35 -0.12 -14.42 -0.40
CA ILE A 35 -1.00 -14.32 -1.57
C ILE A 35 -1.78 -15.61 -1.75
N ALA A 36 -1.08 -16.74 -1.82
CA ALA A 36 -1.70 -18.05 -2.03
C ALA A 36 -2.70 -18.42 -0.92
N ALA A 37 -2.44 -18.01 0.32
CA ALA A 37 -3.33 -18.27 1.45
C ALA A 37 -4.55 -17.35 1.51
N CYS A 38 -4.45 -16.15 0.92
CA CYS A 38 -5.48 -15.12 1.03
C CYS A 38 -6.29 -14.87 -0.25
N ASP A 39 -5.83 -15.35 -1.40
CA ASP A 39 -6.47 -15.22 -2.71
C ASP A 39 -7.96 -15.59 -2.66
N ALA A 40 -8.25 -16.84 -2.28
CA ALA A 40 -9.61 -17.38 -2.22
C ALA A 40 -10.57 -16.69 -1.23
N LEU A 41 -10.09 -15.81 -0.34
CA LEU A 41 -10.93 -15.20 0.71
C LEU A 41 -11.97 -14.23 0.16
N ASP A 42 -11.77 -13.72 -1.05
CA ASP A 42 -12.76 -12.90 -1.72
C ASP A 42 -13.77 -13.72 -2.55
N GLY A 43 -13.67 -15.06 -2.54
CA GLY A 43 -14.54 -15.96 -3.30
C GLY A 43 -14.05 -16.28 -4.72
N ARG A 44 -12.85 -15.81 -5.11
CA ARG A 44 -12.20 -16.09 -6.38
C ARG A 44 -10.73 -16.48 -6.16
N GLU A 45 -10.24 -17.41 -6.95
CA GLU A 45 -8.83 -17.80 -6.98
C GLU A 45 -8.22 -17.32 -8.29
N ASP A 46 -7.62 -16.13 -8.28
CA ASP A 46 -6.97 -15.54 -9.45
C ASP A 46 -5.60 -14.93 -9.16
N GLY A 47 -5.03 -15.22 -7.99
CA GLY A 47 -3.78 -14.67 -7.51
C GLY A 47 -3.88 -13.20 -7.09
N VAL A 48 -5.09 -12.69 -6.79
CA VAL A 48 -5.33 -11.31 -6.35
C VAL A 48 -5.93 -11.30 -4.96
N VAL A 49 -5.25 -10.65 -4.01
CA VAL A 49 -5.80 -10.44 -2.67
C VAL A 49 -6.68 -9.19 -2.68
N SER A 50 -7.98 -9.37 -2.86
CA SER A 50 -8.96 -8.27 -2.85
C SER A 50 -9.61 -8.02 -1.49
N ARG A 51 -9.36 -8.90 -0.52
CA ARG A 51 -9.87 -8.83 0.86
C ARG A 51 -8.73 -8.89 1.88
N THR A 52 -7.85 -7.89 1.87
CA THR A 52 -6.78 -7.80 2.89
C THR A 52 -7.31 -7.71 4.32
N ASP A 53 -8.53 -7.20 4.49
CA ASP A 53 -9.29 -7.22 5.74
C ASP A 53 -9.57 -8.64 6.24
N LEU A 54 -9.97 -9.56 5.35
CA LEU A 54 -10.13 -10.99 5.70
C LEU A 54 -8.78 -11.68 5.85
N CYS A 55 -7.82 -11.38 4.98
CA CYS A 55 -6.47 -11.94 5.05
C CYS A 55 -5.85 -11.73 6.45
N LYS A 56 -6.00 -10.53 7.01
CA LYS A 56 -5.54 -10.20 8.38
C LYS A 56 -6.19 -11.02 9.49
N LEU A 57 -7.40 -11.53 9.26
CA LEU A 57 -8.13 -12.36 10.23
C LEU A 57 -7.81 -13.86 10.08
N HIS A 58 -7.44 -14.29 8.87
CA HIS A 58 -7.32 -15.71 8.54
C HIS A 58 -5.88 -16.20 8.32
N TYR A 59 -4.91 -15.30 8.18
CA TYR A 59 -3.53 -15.66 7.89
C TYR A 59 -2.53 -15.00 8.85
N ASN A 60 -1.48 -15.75 9.17
CA ASN A 60 -0.32 -15.25 9.90
C ASN A 60 0.94 -15.66 9.13
N VAL A 61 1.82 -14.71 8.86
CA VAL A 61 3.04 -14.90 8.05
C VAL A 61 4.00 -15.96 8.60
N THR A 62 3.91 -16.34 9.88
CA THR A 62 4.64 -17.50 10.44
C THR A 62 4.26 -18.84 9.82
N ALA A 63 3.11 -18.94 9.16
CA ALA A 63 2.74 -20.12 8.39
C ALA A 63 3.73 -20.40 7.24
N SER A 64 4.49 -19.39 6.80
CA SER A 64 5.51 -19.53 5.77
C SER A 64 6.78 -20.22 6.29
N VAL A 65 7.01 -20.33 7.60
CA VAL A 65 8.25 -20.89 8.16
C VAL A 65 8.46 -22.33 7.68
N GLY A 66 9.67 -22.62 7.19
CA GLY A 66 10.04 -23.91 6.64
C GLY A 66 9.69 -24.10 5.16
N THR A 67 8.95 -23.18 4.53
CA THR A 67 8.67 -23.30 3.09
C THR A 67 9.91 -23.01 2.25
N PRO A 68 10.21 -23.81 1.21
CA PRO A 68 11.44 -23.68 0.45
C PRO A 68 11.38 -22.50 -0.53
N TYR A 69 12.48 -21.78 -0.68
CA TYR A 69 12.67 -20.75 -1.69
C TYR A 69 14.02 -20.91 -2.40
N ALA A 70 14.08 -20.39 -3.62
CA ALA A 70 15.28 -20.34 -4.43
C ALA A 70 15.27 -19.05 -5.25
N CYS A 71 16.44 -18.40 -5.34
CA CYS A 71 16.64 -17.26 -6.22
C CYS A 71 17.99 -17.37 -6.93
N ALA A 72 17.96 -17.07 -8.23
CA ALA A 72 19.15 -17.01 -9.06
C ALA A 72 20.02 -15.81 -8.66
N ALA A 73 21.32 -15.89 -8.96
CA ALA A 73 22.23 -14.77 -8.80
C ALA A 73 21.75 -13.58 -9.64
N SER A 74 21.86 -12.37 -9.08
CA SER A 74 21.53 -11.13 -9.78
C SER A 74 22.80 -10.35 -10.08
N THR A 75 22.88 -9.79 -11.28
CA THR A 75 23.84 -8.73 -11.59
C THR A 75 23.25 -7.40 -11.09
N GLY A 76 24.08 -6.57 -10.47
CA GLY A 76 23.61 -5.28 -9.97
C GLY A 76 23.05 -4.43 -11.10
N SER A 77 21.86 -3.87 -10.92
CA SER A 77 21.22 -3.05 -11.96
C SER A 77 21.66 -1.59 -11.84
N SER A 78 22.54 -1.14 -12.74
CA SER A 78 22.88 0.28 -12.92
C SER A 78 21.96 0.91 -13.97
N GLY A 79 20.68 1.08 -13.64
CA GLY A 79 19.72 1.87 -14.44
C GLY A 79 19.65 3.32 -13.94
N PRO A 80 19.17 4.28 -14.76
CA PRO A 80 18.90 5.63 -14.27
C PRO A 80 17.89 5.56 -13.13
N MET A 81 18.17 6.23 -12.01
CA MET A 81 17.33 6.22 -10.80
C MET A 81 15.89 6.64 -11.13
N ARG A 82 15.01 5.67 -11.35
CA ARG A 82 13.56 5.87 -11.23
C ARG A 82 13.18 5.77 -9.75
N LYS A 83 12.03 6.34 -9.39
CA LYS A 83 11.49 6.57 -8.03
C LYS A 83 11.74 5.48 -6.97
N ARG A 84 12.04 4.23 -7.35
CA ARG A 84 12.32 3.12 -6.42
C ARG A 84 13.41 2.15 -6.86
N GLN A 85 14.35 2.55 -7.71
CA GLN A 85 15.54 1.72 -7.92
C GLN A 85 16.50 1.94 -6.75
N VAL A 86 16.25 1.23 -5.64
CA VAL A 86 17.35 0.80 -4.78
C VAL A 86 18.19 -0.06 -5.70
N GLY A 87 19.37 0.41 -6.10
CA GLY A 87 20.30 -0.38 -6.89
C GLY A 87 20.62 -1.63 -6.09
N GLY A 88 19.93 -2.74 -6.37
CA GLY A 88 20.27 -4.02 -5.76
C GLY A 88 21.68 -4.34 -6.21
N GLY A 89 22.61 -4.40 -5.25
CA GLY A 89 23.95 -4.89 -5.52
C GLY A 89 23.90 -6.28 -6.16
N ALA A 90 25.01 -6.68 -6.80
CA ALA A 90 25.10 -8.07 -7.25
C ALA A 90 24.89 -9.00 -6.04
N SER A 91 24.02 -10.00 -6.18
CA SER A 91 23.73 -10.96 -5.12
C SER A 91 23.93 -12.39 -5.62
N PRO A 92 24.44 -13.30 -4.77
CA PRO A 92 24.64 -14.69 -5.16
C PRO A 92 23.31 -15.42 -5.32
N ALA A 93 23.34 -16.60 -5.94
CA ALA A 93 22.19 -17.50 -5.90
C ALA A 93 21.98 -17.97 -4.45
N VAL A 94 20.75 -17.91 -3.96
CA VAL A 94 20.38 -18.31 -2.60
C VAL A 94 19.25 -19.31 -2.65
N ASN A 95 19.44 -20.44 -1.97
CA ASN A 95 18.41 -21.44 -1.75
C ASN A 95 18.28 -21.67 -0.25
N GLY A 96 17.06 -21.82 0.24
CA GLY A 96 16.82 -22.01 1.66
C GLY A 96 15.36 -22.33 1.96
N THR A 97 15.02 -22.26 3.24
CA THR A 97 13.65 -22.30 3.72
C THR A 97 13.40 -21.04 4.53
N VAL A 98 12.18 -20.51 4.49
CA VAL A 98 11.83 -19.34 5.31
C VAL A 98 12.12 -19.62 6.78
N SER A 99 12.95 -18.78 7.37
CA SER A 99 13.38 -18.86 8.76
C SER A 99 12.34 -18.26 9.71
N ALA A 100 12.42 -18.64 10.98
CA ALA A 100 11.60 -18.02 12.02
C ALA A 100 11.94 -16.53 12.18
N GLN A 101 13.19 -16.14 11.98
CA GLN A 101 13.63 -14.74 12.01
C GLN A 101 13.04 -13.93 10.86
N ALA A 102 13.02 -14.45 9.62
CA ALA A 102 12.39 -13.75 8.50
C ALA A 102 10.87 -13.57 8.70
N ALA A 103 10.20 -14.61 9.21
CA ALA A 103 8.79 -14.49 9.58
C ALA A 103 8.56 -13.47 10.69
N ARG A 104 9.49 -13.35 11.65
CA ARG A 104 9.44 -12.33 12.70
C ARG A 104 9.63 -10.91 12.15
N ILE A 105 10.57 -10.70 11.24
CA ILE A 105 10.75 -9.42 10.52
C ILE A 105 9.44 -9.03 9.82
N ALA A 106 8.87 -9.95 9.03
CA ALA A 106 7.60 -9.75 8.35
C ALA A 106 6.47 -9.36 9.31
N GLN A 107 6.29 -10.09 10.41
CA GLN A 107 5.29 -9.77 11.44
C GLN A 107 5.45 -8.36 12.04
N LEU A 108 6.69 -7.94 12.31
CA LEU A 108 6.97 -6.62 12.89
C LEU A 108 6.68 -5.51 11.89
N ILE A 109 7.04 -5.71 10.62
CA ILE A 109 6.69 -4.77 9.56
C ILE A 109 5.18 -4.69 9.41
N ASP A 110 4.47 -5.82 9.33
CA ASP A 110 3.01 -5.86 9.14
C ASP A 110 2.26 -5.25 10.34
N ARG A 111 2.81 -5.39 11.54
CA ARG A 111 2.26 -4.80 12.78
C ARG A 111 2.34 -3.27 12.78
N GLY A 112 3.33 -2.68 12.12
CA GLY A 112 3.60 -1.25 12.18
C GLY A 112 4.40 -0.81 13.41
N LEU A 113 4.71 0.49 13.47
CA LEU A 113 5.58 1.06 14.50
C LEU A 113 4.77 1.44 15.73
N PHE A 114 5.13 0.86 16.87
CA PHE A 114 4.68 1.31 18.18
C PHE A 114 5.83 2.00 18.91
N ASP A 115 5.57 3.16 19.51
CA ASP A 115 6.56 3.83 20.35
C ASP A 115 6.65 3.19 21.75
N SER A 116 7.58 3.68 22.57
CA SER A 116 7.81 3.19 23.93
C SER A 116 6.62 3.40 24.89
N GLN A 117 5.63 4.22 24.51
CA GLN A 117 4.39 4.44 25.26
C GLN A 117 3.25 3.56 24.74
N GLY A 118 3.50 2.70 23.74
CA GLY A 118 2.49 1.85 23.13
C GLY A 118 1.57 2.56 22.15
N ARG A 119 1.92 3.77 21.70
CA ARG A 119 1.14 4.50 20.69
C ARG A 119 1.53 4.01 19.29
N HIS A 120 0.54 3.77 18.44
CA HIS A 120 0.75 3.35 17.05
C HIS A 120 1.18 4.55 16.22
N ALA A 121 2.48 4.68 15.99
CA ALA A 121 3.08 5.82 15.29
C ALA A 121 2.99 5.67 13.77
N TYR A 122 3.11 4.46 13.22
CA TYR A 122 3.04 4.18 11.79
C TYR A 122 2.22 2.92 11.51
N VAL A 123 1.15 3.05 10.72
CA VAL A 123 0.40 1.91 10.20
C VAL A 123 1.03 1.46 8.90
N SER A 124 1.53 0.22 8.88
CA SER A 124 2.29 -0.33 7.76
C SER A 124 1.41 -0.83 6.61
N TYR A 125 2.07 -1.43 5.61
CA TYR A 125 1.44 -1.98 4.41
C TYR A 125 0.41 -3.07 4.75
N GLN A 126 -0.48 -3.36 3.80
CA GLN A 126 -1.35 -4.52 3.93
C GLN A 126 -0.56 -5.82 3.77
N LEU A 127 -1.08 -6.90 4.36
CA LEU A 127 -0.59 -8.24 4.05
C LEU A 127 -0.64 -8.46 2.54
N ALA A 128 0.33 -9.19 1.98
CA ALA A 128 0.52 -9.41 0.55
C ALA A 128 1.01 -8.19 -0.29
N ALA A 129 1.19 -7.00 0.29
CA ALA A 129 1.83 -5.87 -0.41
C ALA A 129 3.32 -6.14 -0.73
N GLY A 130 3.93 -7.01 0.08
CA GLY A 130 5.36 -7.30 0.05
C GLY A 130 6.19 -6.24 0.76
N TYR A 131 7.45 -6.59 1.04
CA TYR A 131 8.31 -5.86 1.96
C TYR A 131 9.29 -4.96 1.18
N GLY A 132 8.74 -4.00 0.42
CA GLY A 132 9.49 -3.21 -0.55
C GLY A 132 10.67 -2.41 0.03
N ASP A 133 10.52 -1.94 1.27
CA ASP A 133 11.55 -1.19 2.00
C ASP A 133 12.49 -2.09 2.83
N ALA A 134 12.17 -3.39 2.96
CA ALA A 134 13.02 -4.41 3.58
C ALA A 134 13.95 -5.03 2.52
N SER A 135 14.87 -4.22 2.00
CA SER A 135 15.78 -4.61 0.91
C SER A 135 17.23 -4.58 1.38
N THR A 136 17.74 -5.73 1.81
CA THR A 136 19.12 -5.90 2.28
C THR A 136 20.12 -5.93 1.12
N THR A 137 21.36 -5.53 1.36
CA THR A 137 22.45 -5.58 0.38
C THR A 137 23.45 -6.67 0.75
N TYR A 138 23.86 -7.47 -0.23
CA TYR A 138 24.89 -8.49 -0.04
C TYR A 138 26.29 -7.88 -0.10
N ASN A 139 27.07 -8.07 0.96
CA ASN A 139 28.46 -7.68 1.02
C ASN A 139 29.36 -8.87 0.65
N SER A 140 29.99 -8.80 -0.52
CA SER A 140 30.85 -9.87 -1.03
C SER A 140 32.16 -10.06 -0.27
N ALA A 141 32.61 -9.03 0.47
CA ALA A 141 33.82 -9.12 1.28
C ALA A 141 33.56 -9.86 2.60
N THR A 142 32.38 -9.69 3.20
CA THR A 142 31.99 -10.35 4.45
C THR A 142 31.22 -11.65 4.22
N GLY A 143 30.62 -11.82 3.04
CA GLY A 143 29.78 -12.97 2.71
C GLY A 143 28.38 -12.92 3.32
N HIS A 144 27.96 -11.75 3.82
CA HIS A 144 26.72 -11.57 4.58
C HIS A 144 25.82 -10.50 3.96
N TYR A 145 24.52 -10.60 4.24
CA TYR A 145 23.57 -9.53 3.96
C TYR A 145 23.61 -8.49 5.10
N GLU A 146 23.48 -7.24 4.73
CA GLU A 146 23.49 -6.09 5.64
C GLU A 146 22.27 -5.20 5.35
N ALA A 147 21.79 -4.49 6.36
CA ALA A 147 20.73 -3.49 6.16
C ALA A 147 21.18 -2.42 5.16
N SER A 148 20.25 -1.98 4.34
CA SER A 148 20.53 -1.00 3.30
C SER A 148 19.38 -0.02 3.22
N ALA A 149 19.62 1.21 3.69
CA ALA A 149 18.70 2.32 3.53
C ALA A 149 19.12 3.16 2.33
N SER A 150 18.19 3.46 1.42
CA SER A 150 18.43 4.35 0.28
C SER A 150 17.14 5.03 -0.19
N GLY A 151 17.21 5.85 -1.23
CA GLY A 151 16.03 6.50 -1.80
C GLY A 151 15.49 7.66 -0.96
N ILE A 152 14.20 7.93 -1.11
CA ILE A 152 13.58 9.19 -0.68
C ILE A 152 13.54 9.37 0.86
N GLY A 153 13.49 8.27 1.63
CA GLY A 153 13.54 8.34 3.08
C GLY A 153 14.89 8.82 3.63
N VAL A 154 16.00 8.29 3.10
CA VAL A 154 17.35 8.75 3.45
C VAL A 154 17.59 10.19 2.98
N GLN A 155 17.16 10.52 1.76
CA GLN A 155 17.27 11.88 1.22
C GLN A 155 16.48 12.89 2.06
N TRP A 156 15.27 12.53 2.51
CA TRP A 156 14.46 13.39 3.35
C TRP A 156 15.15 13.69 4.69
N VAL A 157 15.68 12.66 5.36
CA VAL A 157 16.42 12.85 6.63
C VAL A 157 17.65 13.73 6.40
N ASN A 158 18.52 13.38 5.45
CA ASN A 158 19.79 14.07 5.25
C ASN A 158 19.62 15.51 4.72
N TYR A 159 18.68 15.76 3.80
CA TYR A 159 18.52 17.09 3.21
C TYR A 159 17.59 18.01 4.02
N PHE A 160 16.50 17.48 4.57
CA PHE A 160 15.45 18.31 5.18
C PHE A 160 15.43 18.26 6.71
N LEU A 161 15.92 17.19 7.36
CA LEU A 161 16.06 17.14 8.82
C LEU A 161 17.47 17.58 9.28
N GLU A 162 18.53 17.14 8.59
CA GLU A 162 19.93 17.50 8.91
C GLU A 162 20.41 18.81 8.24
N LYS A 163 19.57 19.40 7.38
CA LYS A 163 19.67 20.76 6.81
C LYS A 163 20.97 21.09 6.06
N THR A 164 21.13 20.52 4.87
CA THR A 164 22.00 21.09 3.80
C THR A 164 21.13 21.49 2.57
N ALA A 165 21.29 22.73 2.09
CA ALA A 165 20.25 23.64 1.49
C ALA A 165 20.03 23.56 -0.05
N SER A 166 18.89 23.88 -0.72
CA SER A 166 17.47 24.25 -0.42
C SER A 166 16.60 24.19 -1.71
N THR A 167 15.26 24.00 -1.63
CA THR A 167 14.21 24.15 -2.69
C THR A 167 12.94 24.86 -2.15
N SER A 168 12.96 26.19 -1.97
CA SER A 168 12.05 26.89 -1.05
C SER A 168 10.60 27.11 -1.52
N LEU A 169 9.67 27.04 -0.55
CA LEU A 169 8.28 27.55 -0.55
C LEU A 169 8.23 28.72 0.44
N SER A 170 7.61 29.85 0.09
CA SER A 170 7.41 30.96 1.05
C SER A 170 6.31 30.57 2.05
N LEU A 171 6.62 30.69 3.34
CA LEU A 171 5.70 30.43 4.46
C LEU A 171 5.23 31.73 5.12
N GLU A 172 5.38 32.88 4.45
CA GLU A 172 4.84 34.15 4.96
C GLU A 172 3.33 34.01 5.19
N ASN A 173 2.88 34.34 6.41
CA ASN A 173 1.51 34.19 6.90
C ASN A 173 0.96 32.75 7.02
N VAL A 174 1.80 31.71 6.91
CA VAL A 174 1.41 30.33 7.25
C VAL A 174 1.57 30.13 8.75
N THR A 175 0.48 30.20 9.51
CA THR A 175 0.44 29.90 10.94
C THR A 175 0.30 28.39 11.19
N TYR A 176 0.47 27.95 12.45
CA TYR A 176 0.12 26.57 12.82
C TYR A 176 -1.37 26.28 12.59
N ASP A 177 -2.23 27.28 12.75
CA ASP A 177 -3.65 27.16 12.41
C ASP A 177 -3.83 26.95 10.90
N ALA A 178 -3.14 27.72 10.04
CA ALA A 178 -3.19 27.52 8.60
C ALA A 178 -2.70 26.11 8.19
N LEU A 179 -1.62 25.63 8.80
CA LEU A 179 -1.12 24.26 8.58
C LEU A 179 -2.11 23.19 9.06
N ARG A 180 -2.75 23.38 10.22
CA ARG A 180 -3.80 22.49 10.71
C ARG A 180 -4.98 22.48 9.75
N ASP A 181 -5.43 23.65 9.31
CA ASP A 181 -6.60 23.81 8.45
C ASP A 181 -6.36 23.14 7.08
N TRP A 182 -5.14 23.21 6.53
CA TRP A 182 -4.75 22.48 5.31
C TRP A 182 -4.76 20.96 5.45
N MET A 183 -4.65 20.45 6.68
CA MET A 183 -4.74 19.01 6.97
C MET A 183 -6.13 18.60 7.46
N SER A 184 -7.10 19.52 7.47
CA SER A 184 -8.44 19.26 7.97
C SER A 184 -9.13 18.17 7.14
N PRO A 185 -9.74 17.16 7.78
CA PRO A 185 -10.63 16.22 7.11
C PRO A 185 -12.04 16.80 6.90
N ASP A 186 -12.31 18.03 7.34
CA ASP A 186 -13.56 18.73 7.06
C ASP A 186 -13.57 19.25 5.62
N LEU A 187 -14.48 18.71 4.81
CA LEU A 187 -14.66 19.06 3.40
C LEU A 187 -15.94 19.89 3.19
N ALA A 188 -16.43 20.61 4.21
CA ALA A 188 -17.67 21.40 4.11
C ALA A 188 -17.63 22.45 2.99
N ASP A 189 -16.56 23.25 2.89
CA ASP A 189 -16.40 24.26 1.84
C ASP A 189 -16.34 23.62 0.45
N PHE A 190 -15.63 22.50 0.34
CA PHE A 190 -15.53 21.70 -0.89
C PHE A 190 -16.89 21.16 -1.33
N ARG A 191 -17.67 20.62 -0.38
CA ARG A 191 -19.03 20.17 -0.62
C ARG A 191 -19.94 21.33 -1.04
N GLN A 192 -19.84 22.48 -0.39
CA GLN A 192 -20.67 23.66 -0.67
C GLN A 192 -20.37 24.26 -2.06
N ALA A 193 -19.13 24.17 -2.53
CA ALA A 193 -18.73 24.56 -3.88
C ALA A 193 -19.27 23.62 -4.97
N GLY A 194 -19.75 22.43 -4.59
CA GLY A 194 -20.25 21.41 -5.51
C GLY A 194 -19.15 20.50 -6.07
N ASP A 195 -17.92 20.62 -5.56
CA ASP A 195 -16.75 19.90 -6.06
C ASP A 195 -16.84 18.38 -5.79
N LYS A 196 -16.13 17.58 -6.60
CA LYS A 196 -16.12 16.11 -6.55
C LYS A 196 -14.69 15.56 -6.51
N VAL A 197 -14.45 14.53 -5.69
CA VAL A 197 -13.18 13.79 -5.63
C VAL A 197 -13.40 12.30 -5.78
N ILE A 198 -12.67 11.72 -6.74
CA ILE A 198 -12.37 10.29 -6.76
C ILE A 198 -10.96 10.10 -6.19
N HIS A 199 -10.89 9.45 -5.04
CA HIS A 199 -9.67 9.00 -4.40
C HIS A 199 -9.53 7.50 -4.67
N PHE A 200 -8.43 7.07 -5.27
CA PHE A 200 -8.12 5.64 -5.36
C PHE A 200 -6.75 5.36 -4.76
N HIS A 201 -6.56 4.16 -4.22
CA HIS A 201 -5.30 3.74 -3.62
C HIS A 201 -5.09 2.25 -3.90
N GLY A 202 -3.89 1.88 -4.37
CA GLY A 202 -3.47 0.48 -4.43
C GLY A 202 -3.62 -0.18 -3.07
N GLU A 203 -4.37 -1.29 -2.99
CA GLU A 203 -4.56 -1.98 -1.72
C GLU A 203 -3.29 -2.67 -1.24
N LEU A 204 -2.39 -2.97 -2.17
CA LEU A 204 -1.11 -3.64 -1.94
C LEU A 204 0.06 -2.70 -2.19
N ASP A 205 -0.15 -1.42 -1.91
CA ASP A 205 0.89 -0.40 -1.95
C ASP A 205 1.93 -0.66 -0.83
N ASN A 206 3.14 -0.99 -1.27
CA ASN A 206 4.29 -1.27 -0.42
C ASN A 206 5.27 -0.09 -0.31
N SER A 207 4.79 1.11 -0.64
CA SER A 207 5.54 2.38 -0.64
C SER A 207 4.81 3.40 0.23
N VAL A 208 3.55 3.68 -0.10
CA VAL A 208 2.64 4.49 0.71
C VAL A 208 1.54 3.56 1.21
N PRO A 209 1.48 3.20 2.50
CA PRO A 209 0.43 2.29 2.96
C PRO A 209 -0.97 2.81 2.62
N THR A 210 -1.84 1.88 2.25
CA THR A 210 -3.27 2.16 1.98
C THR A 210 -4.03 2.61 3.22
N ALA A 211 -3.59 2.17 4.41
CA ALA A 211 -4.30 2.41 5.67
C ALA A 211 -4.56 3.90 5.98
N PRO A 212 -3.60 4.83 5.80
CA PRO A 212 -3.84 6.28 5.84
C PRO A 212 -5.05 6.75 5.02
N SER A 213 -5.28 6.24 3.81
CA SER A 213 -6.45 6.61 3.00
C SER A 213 -7.76 6.15 3.63
N VAL A 214 -7.78 4.94 4.22
CA VAL A 214 -8.92 4.42 4.98
C VAL A 214 -9.17 5.25 6.24
N ILE A 215 -8.13 5.61 6.98
CA ILE A 215 -8.21 6.47 8.17
C ILE A 215 -8.73 7.86 7.79
N TYR A 216 -8.27 8.44 6.69
CA TYR A 216 -8.74 9.73 6.23
C TYR A 216 -10.22 9.68 5.82
N HIS A 217 -10.65 8.65 5.08
CA HIS A 217 -12.06 8.45 4.78
C HIS A 217 -12.93 8.34 6.05
N ASP A 218 -12.43 7.60 7.05
CA ASP A 218 -13.07 7.48 8.36
C ASP A 218 -13.08 8.80 9.16
N ALA A 219 -12.06 9.64 9.00
CA ALA A 219 -11.99 10.97 9.59
C ALA A 219 -12.98 11.95 8.92
N VAL A 220 -13.09 11.95 7.59
CA VAL A 220 -14.06 12.75 6.83
C VAL A 220 -15.48 12.46 7.32
N ARG A 221 -15.88 11.18 7.38
CA ARG A 221 -17.24 10.83 7.83
C ARG A 221 -17.52 11.27 9.26
N ARG A 222 -16.56 11.09 10.18
CA ARG A 222 -16.76 11.40 11.60
C ARG A 222 -16.78 12.90 11.86
N THR A 223 -16.00 13.66 11.09
CA THR A 223 -15.87 15.11 11.23
C THR A 223 -17.08 15.83 10.64
N MET A 224 -17.52 15.43 9.44
CA MET A 224 -18.60 16.10 8.74
C MET A 224 -20.00 15.65 9.15
N PHE A 225 -20.13 14.42 9.65
CA PHE A 225 -21.43 13.82 9.99
C PHE A 225 -21.45 13.29 11.44
N PRO A 226 -21.15 14.14 12.45
CA PRO A 226 -21.19 13.72 13.84
C PRO A 226 -22.63 13.33 14.23
N GLY A 227 -22.80 12.14 14.81
CA GLY A 227 -24.10 11.63 15.27
C GLY A 227 -24.92 10.87 14.21
N ALA A 228 -24.48 10.83 12.96
CA ALA A 228 -25.06 9.94 11.96
C ALA A 228 -24.73 8.47 12.28
N SER A 229 -25.61 7.53 11.94
CA SER A 229 -25.28 6.11 11.98
C SER A 229 -24.13 5.78 11.04
N TYR A 230 -23.51 4.60 11.19
CA TYR A 230 -22.40 4.20 10.32
C TYR A 230 -22.78 4.28 8.84
N ASN A 231 -23.92 3.68 8.45
CA ASN A 231 -24.37 3.66 7.06
C ASN A 231 -24.68 5.06 6.52
N GLU A 232 -25.33 5.92 7.32
CA GLU A 232 -25.59 7.31 6.91
C GLU A 232 -24.29 8.11 6.76
N SER A 233 -23.34 7.95 7.69
CA SER A 233 -22.04 8.62 7.65
C SER A 233 -21.17 8.15 6.48
N VAL A 234 -21.45 6.97 5.92
CA VAL A 234 -20.79 6.43 4.72
C VAL A 234 -21.48 6.92 3.45
N ALA A 235 -22.82 6.98 3.44
CA ALA A 235 -23.59 7.40 2.28
C ALA A 235 -23.45 8.90 1.98
N GLN A 236 -23.41 9.77 3.00
CA GLN A 236 -23.38 11.22 2.80
C GLN A 236 -22.10 11.75 2.12
N PRO A 237 -20.87 11.32 2.50
CA PRO A 237 -19.67 11.68 1.76
C PRO A 237 -19.74 11.29 0.27
N SER A 238 -20.45 10.21 -0.07
CA SER A 238 -20.51 9.69 -1.44
C SER A 238 -21.15 10.65 -2.45
N GLU A 239 -21.75 11.77 -2.00
CA GLU A 239 -22.21 12.87 -2.85
C GLU A 239 -21.07 13.70 -3.45
N PHE A 240 -19.89 13.72 -2.83
CA PHE A 240 -18.76 14.56 -3.24
C PHE A 240 -17.37 13.92 -3.08
N TYR A 241 -17.24 12.85 -2.30
CA TYR A 241 -16.00 12.18 -2.00
C TYR A 241 -16.18 10.66 -2.02
N ARG A 242 -15.42 9.99 -2.87
CA ARG A 242 -15.37 8.52 -2.93
C ARG A 242 -13.94 8.00 -2.86
N LEU A 243 -13.75 6.98 -2.03
CA LEU A 243 -12.53 6.18 -1.97
C LEU A 243 -12.74 4.84 -2.69
N PHE A 244 -11.83 4.46 -3.57
CA PHE A 244 -11.76 3.14 -4.20
C PHE A 244 -10.44 2.48 -3.82
N LEU A 245 -10.51 1.33 -3.16
CA LEU A 245 -9.33 0.49 -2.96
C LEU A 245 -9.17 -0.38 -4.21
N VAL A 246 -7.94 -0.48 -4.72
CA VAL A 246 -7.63 -1.19 -5.96
C VAL A 246 -6.97 -2.54 -5.60
N PRO A 247 -7.71 -3.66 -5.69
CA PRO A 247 -7.17 -4.99 -5.40
C PRO A 247 -5.94 -5.31 -6.23
N GLY A 248 -4.94 -5.94 -5.62
CA GLY A 248 -3.72 -6.33 -6.33
C GLY A 248 -2.81 -5.18 -6.77
N ALA A 249 -3.23 -3.92 -6.73
CA ALA A 249 -2.40 -2.81 -7.18
C ALA A 249 -1.42 -2.34 -6.08
N GLY A 250 -0.19 -2.02 -6.50
CA GLY A 250 0.84 -1.41 -5.68
C GLY A 250 0.87 0.12 -5.82
N ASP A 251 2.03 0.73 -5.59
CA ASP A 251 2.23 2.18 -5.67
C ASP A 251 1.98 2.73 -7.07
N CYS A 252 0.81 3.34 -7.23
CA CYS A 252 0.33 3.98 -8.47
C CYS A 252 0.33 3.07 -9.72
N ALA A 253 0.48 1.74 -9.57
CA ALA A 253 0.62 0.80 -10.68
C ALA A 253 0.20 -0.62 -10.28
N VAL A 254 0.10 -1.52 -11.26
CA VAL A 254 -0.11 -2.96 -11.02
C VAL A 254 1.06 -3.55 -10.22
N ASN A 255 0.77 -4.40 -9.24
CA ASN A 255 1.80 -5.15 -8.52
C ASN A 255 2.21 -6.37 -9.34
N SER A 256 3.50 -6.54 -9.60
CA SER A 256 4.00 -7.70 -10.36
C SER A 256 3.81 -9.04 -9.66
N ALA A 257 3.59 -9.05 -8.34
CA ALA A 257 3.24 -10.26 -7.59
C ALA A 257 1.78 -10.70 -7.80
N GLN A 258 0.92 -9.79 -8.30
CA GLN A 258 -0.51 -10.03 -8.53
C GLN A 258 -0.93 -9.46 -9.89
N PRO A 259 -0.39 -10.01 -10.99
CA PRO A 259 -0.56 -9.45 -12.33
C PRO A 259 -2.01 -9.47 -12.83
N ASN A 260 -2.87 -10.28 -12.21
CA ASN A 260 -4.29 -10.37 -12.51
C ASN A 260 -5.13 -9.26 -11.86
N GLY A 261 -4.52 -8.40 -11.02
CA GLY A 261 -5.21 -7.28 -10.39
C GLY A 261 -5.57 -6.18 -11.39
N PRO A 262 -6.78 -5.59 -11.30
CA PRO A 262 -7.20 -4.51 -12.19
C PRO A 262 -6.57 -3.17 -11.79
N PHE A 263 -6.50 -2.22 -12.72
CA PHE A 263 -6.09 -0.85 -12.43
C PHE A 263 -7.06 0.17 -13.05
N PRO A 264 -7.48 1.23 -12.31
CA PRO A 264 -8.44 2.22 -12.82
C PRO A 264 -8.05 2.80 -14.18
N GLN A 265 -9.02 2.86 -15.10
CA GLN A 265 -8.85 3.46 -16.42
C GLN A 265 -9.78 4.66 -16.58
N ASN A 266 -9.34 5.69 -17.29
CA ASN A 266 -10.15 6.87 -17.62
C ASN A 266 -10.81 7.56 -16.40
N VAL A 267 -10.16 7.58 -15.23
CA VAL A 267 -10.71 8.15 -14.00
C VAL A 267 -11.14 9.61 -14.17
N LEU A 268 -10.41 10.39 -14.98
CA LEU A 268 -10.79 11.77 -15.30
C LEU A 268 -12.16 11.85 -15.99
N ALA A 269 -12.47 10.92 -16.89
CA ALA A 269 -13.79 10.87 -17.52
C ALA A 269 -14.90 10.59 -16.49
N SER A 270 -14.64 9.72 -15.51
CA SER A 270 -15.60 9.49 -14.41
C SER A 270 -15.81 10.72 -13.53
N VAL A 271 -14.78 11.54 -13.31
CA VAL A 271 -14.93 12.82 -12.60
C VAL A 271 -15.74 13.80 -13.45
N ILE A 272 -15.45 13.91 -14.76
CA ILE A 272 -16.20 14.76 -15.70
C ILE A 272 -17.68 14.37 -15.69
N ASP A 273 -18.01 13.08 -15.84
CA ASP A 273 -19.39 12.60 -15.82
C ASP A 273 -20.09 12.86 -14.47
N TRP A 274 -19.36 12.77 -13.36
CA TRP A 274 -19.92 13.08 -12.05
C TRP A 274 -20.24 14.57 -11.89
N VAL A 275 -19.33 15.44 -12.33
CA VAL A 275 -19.46 16.90 -12.23
C VAL A 275 -20.49 17.45 -13.22
N GLU A 276 -20.40 17.05 -14.49
CA GLU A 276 -21.18 17.63 -15.59
C GLU A 276 -22.53 16.94 -15.81
N ASN A 277 -22.59 15.63 -15.60
CA ASN A 277 -23.77 14.81 -15.89
C ASN A 277 -24.47 14.26 -14.63
N GLY A 278 -23.93 14.54 -13.43
CA GLY A 278 -24.46 14.04 -12.16
C GLY A 278 -24.34 12.52 -12.00
N VAL A 279 -23.49 11.86 -12.79
CA VAL A 279 -23.31 10.40 -12.76
C VAL A 279 -22.36 10.03 -11.63
N ASN A 280 -22.93 9.78 -10.44
CA ASN A 280 -22.17 9.41 -9.27
C ASN A 280 -21.60 7.97 -9.39
N PRO A 281 -20.27 7.76 -9.37
CA PRO A 281 -19.70 6.44 -9.60
C PRO A 281 -19.81 5.57 -8.34
N GLU A 282 -20.86 4.74 -8.24
CA GLU A 282 -20.95 3.72 -7.18
C GLU A 282 -19.88 2.63 -7.30
N ARG A 283 -19.39 2.43 -8.52
CA ARG A 283 -18.24 1.60 -8.85
C ARG A 283 -17.32 2.35 -9.82
N LEU A 284 -16.02 2.05 -9.78
CA LEU A 284 -15.03 2.64 -10.68
C LEU A 284 -14.52 1.61 -11.68
N ASN A 285 -14.53 1.91 -12.98
CA ASN A 285 -14.03 0.99 -13.99
C ASN A 285 -12.51 0.80 -13.83
N ALA A 286 -12.07 -0.45 -13.90
CA ALA A 286 -10.66 -0.82 -13.82
C ALA A 286 -10.39 -2.03 -14.72
N THR A 287 -9.19 -2.09 -15.28
CA THR A 287 -8.82 -3.10 -16.29
C THR A 287 -7.58 -3.83 -15.86
N VAL A 288 -7.54 -5.15 -16.07
CA VAL A 288 -6.34 -5.97 -15.90
C VAL A 288 -5.41 -5.71 -17.07
N ILE A 289 -4.40 -4.86 -16.84
CA ILE A 289 -3.50 -4.34 -17.89
C ILE A 289 -2.16 -5.09 -17.97
N SER A 290 -1.90 -6.06 -17.10
CA SER A 290 -0.66 -6.84 -17.18
C SER A 290 -0.67 -7.77 -18.40
N ASP A 291 0.46 -7.79 -19.10
CA ASP A 291 0.80 -8.61 -20.24
C ASP A 291 1.05 -10.08 -19.89
N VAL A 292 1.29 -10.40 -18.61
CA VAL A 292 1.40 -11.78 -18.10
C VAL A 292 0.15 -12.26 -17.37
N ALA A 293 -0.92 -11.45 -17.34
CA ALA A 293 -2.19 -11.83 -16.73
C ALA A 293 -2.86 -12.99 -17.49
N THR A 294 -3.50 -13.89 -16.75
CA THR A 294 -4.14 -15.10 -17.27
C THR A 294 -5.66 -15.11 -17.08
N VAL A 295 -6.23 -14.02 -16.58
CA VAL A 295 -7.69 -13.88 -16.39
C VAL A 295 -8.43 -13.56 -17.70
N ALA A 296 -9.61 -14.15 -17.86
CA ALA A 296 -10.46 -13.96 -19.03
C ALA A 296 -11.25 -12.64 -18.98
N ASP A 297 -11.66 -12.22 -17.79
CA ASP A 297 -12.41 -11.00 -17.52
C ASP A 297 -11.47 -9.85 -17.15
N LYS A 298 -10.90 -9.22 -18.18
CA LYS A 298 -9.98 -8.09 -17.97
C LYS A 298 -10.69 -6.82 -17.51
N GLU A 299 -11.96 -6.64 -17.89
CA GLU A 299 -12.74 -5.48 -17.47
C GLU A 299 -13.46 -5.75 -16.15
N GLN A 300 -13.09 -5.00 -15.12
CA GLN A 300 -13.60 -5.14 -13.77
C GLN A 300 -14.12 -3.79 -13.26
N ARG A 301 -14.77 -3.82 -12.09
CA ARG A 301 -15.30 -2.63 -11.43
C ARG A 301 -14.95 -2.64 -9.96
N LEU A 302 -14.33 -1.58 -9.47
CA LEU A 302 -13.94 -1.43 -8.08
C LEU A 302 -15.13 -1.02 -7.22
N CYS A 303 -15.21 -1.55 -6.02
CA CYS A 303 -16.19 -1.13 -5.02
C CYS A 303 -15.79 0.21 -4.40
N SER A 304 -16.77 1.11 -4.24
CA SER A 304 -16.59 2.30 -3.40
C SER A 304 -16.47 1.85 -1.94
N PHE A 305 -15.34 2.17 -1.31
CA PHE A 305 -15.10 1.93 0.11
C PHE A 305 -16.21 2.58 0.96
N PRO A 306 -16.68 1.96 2.05
CA PRO A 306 -16.16 0.78 2.75
C PRO A 306 -16.59 -0.56 2.18
N LEU A 307 -17.33 -0.60 1.06
CA LEU A 307 -17.66 -1.86 0.44
C LEU A 307 -16.41 -2.50 -0.18
N ARG A 308 -16.39 -3.83 -0.14
CA ARG A 308 -15.29 -4.70 -0.52
C ARG A 308 -15.81 -5.74 -1.51
N PRO A 309 -14.97 -6.19 -2.46
CA PRO A 309 -15.42 -7.19 -3.43
C PRO A 309 -15.64 -8.55 -2.77
N LEU A 310 -16.73 -9.20 -3.17
CA LEU A 310 -17.01 -10.61 -2.91
C LEU A 310 -17.48 -11.25 -4.21
N TRP A 311 -16.76 -12.27 -4.64
CA TRP A 311 -17.00 -13.04 -5.84
C TRP A 311 -17.83 -14.28 -5.54
N HIS A 312 -18.79 -14.55 -6.42
CA HIS A 312 -19.57 -15.78 -6.45
C HIS A 312 -19.03 -16.64 -7.60
N GLY A 313 -17.88 -17.30 -7.35
CA GLY A 313 -17.07 -17.91 -8.39
C GLY A 313 -16.51 -16.88 -9.38
N ASN A 314 -16.04 -17.33 -10.54
CA ASN A 314 -15.36 -16.46 -11.51
C ASN A 314 -16.29 -15.55 -12.33
N ALA A 315 -17.59 -15.51 -12.01
CA ALA A 315 -18.60 -14.92 -12.90
C ALA A 315 -19.22 -13.62 -12.38
N THR A 316 -19.35 -13.44 -11.07
CA THR A 316 -20.16 -12.35 -10.51
C THR A 316 -19.52 -11.78 -9.26
N MET A 317 -19.41 -10.44 -9.21
CA MET A 317 -18.84 -9.73 -8.07
C MET A 317 -19.85 -8.74 -7.47
N GLU A 318 -20.04 -8.87 -6.16
CA GLU A 318 -20.84 -8.01 -5.31
C GLU A 318 -19.96 -7.16 -4.40
N CYS A 319 -20.42 -5.94 -4.10
CA CYS A 319 -19.76 -5.05 -3.16
C CYS A 319 -20.46 -5.17 -1.81
N VAL A 320 -19.77 -5.76 -0.82
CA VAL A 320 -20.30 -6.08 0.51
C VAL A 320 -19.52 -5.33 1.59
N TYR A 321 -20.10 -5.15 2.78
CA TYR A 321 -19.34 -4.62 3.90
C TYR A 321 -18.26 -5.61 4.35
N GLY A 322 -17.14 -5.06 4.80
CA GLY A 322 -16.01 -5.81 5.37
C GLY A 322 -16.35 -6.53 6.66
#